data_AF-R5AQR6-F1
#
_entry.id   AF-R5AQR6-F1
#
_cell.length_a   1.000
_cell.length_b   1.000
_cell.length_c   1.000
_cell.angle_alpha   90.00
_cell.angle_beta   90.00
_cell.angle_gamma   90.00
#
_symmetry.space_group_name_H-M   'P 1'
#
loop_
_entity.id
_entity.type
_entity.pdbx_description
1 polymer ?
#
loop_
_entity_poly.entity_id
_entity_poly.type
_entity_poly.pdbx_seq_one_letter_code
_entity_poly.pdbx_strand_id
1 'polypeptide(L)' 'MRLVILGLDAVLIYYPRHLSAAVAFTEGQPGGDFVVYDGRRYTVCDATCQYGPIGYSGKFDNSQAILIPLSR' A
#
# COMPACT_ATOMS: atom_id res chain seq x y z
N MET A 1 -7.68 9.22 -4.49
CA MET A 1 -8.92 9.09 -3.73
C MET A 1 -8.49 8.95 -2.28
N ARG A 2 -8.96 9.86 -1.41
CA ARG A 2 -8.74 9.71 0.02
C ARG A 2 -9.63 8.57 0.51
N LEU A 3 -9.12 7.69 1.38
CA LEU A 3 -9.97 6.76 2.13
C LEU A 3 -11.07 7.59 2.80
N VAL A 4 -12.33 7.38 2.39
CA VAL A 4 -13.43 8.35 2.59
C VAL A 4 -13.67 8.65 4.08
N ILE A 5 -13.33 7.72 4.96
CA ILE A 5 -13.49 7.85 6.40
C ILE A 5 -12.30 8.58 7.04
N LEU A 6 -11.08 8.43 6.51
CA LEU A 6 -9.85 8.90 7.16
C LEU A 6 -9.16 10.06 6.45
N GLY A 7 -9.54 10.39 5.22
CA GLY A 7 -8.89 11.47 4.49
C GLY A 7 -7.44 11.16 4.08
N LEU A 8 -7.03 9.89 4.02
CA LEU A 8 -5.65 9.49 3.68
C LEU A 8 -5.52 9.07 2.23
N ASP A 9 -4.42 9.46 1.59
CA ASP A 9 -4.14 9.08 0.20
C ASP A 9 -3.78 7.59 0.12
N ALA A 10 -4.22 6.94 -0.95
CA ALA A 10 -4.00 5.52 -1.18
C ALA A 10 -3.67 5.21 -2.64
N VAL A 11 -2.93 4.13 -2.83
CA VAL A 11 -2.61 3.53 -4.14
C VAL A 11 -3.00 2.06 -4.14
N LEU A 12 -3.37 1.54 -5.30
CA LEU A 12 -3.43 0.10 -5.51
C LEU A 12 -2.07 -0.40 -5.97
N ILE A 13 -1.70 -1.58 -5.49
CA ILE A 13 -0.48 -2.27 -5.89
C ILE A 13 -0.89 -3.48 -6.71
N TYR A 14 -0.47 -3.53 -7.96
CA TYR A 14 -0.65 -4.69 -8.81
C TYR A 14 0.65 -5.49 -8.88
N TYR A 15 0.61 -6.69 -8.30
CA TYR A 15 1.56 -7.75 -8.56
C TYR A 15 0.96 -8.71 -9.58
N PRO A 16 1.77 -9.45 -10.37
CA PRO A 16 1.24 -10.48 -11.25
C PRO A 16 0.30 -11.45 -10.50
N ARG A 17 -0.99 -11.43 -10.86
CA ARG A 17 -2.10 -12.23 -10.27
C ARG A 17 -2.52 -11.86 -8.84
N HIS A 18 -2.07 -10.73 -8.28
CA HIS A 18 -2.48 -10.28 -6.95
C HIS A 18 -2.63 -8.77 -6.89
N LEU A 19 -3.81 -8.31 -6.45
CA LEU A 19 -4.11 -6.90 -6.27
C LEU A 19 -4.16 -6.59 -4.78
N SER A 20 -3.50 -5.50 -4.41
CA SER A 20 -3.23 -5.08 -3.05
C SER A 20 -3.42 -3.56 -2.90
N ALA A 21 -3.35 -3.02 -1.67
CA ALA A 21 -3.54 -1.60 -1.40
C ALA A 21 -2.50 -1.07 -0.40
N ALA A 22 -2.10 0.20 -0.57
CA ALA A 22 -1.20 0.88 0.34
C ALA A 22 -1.66 2.31 0.63
N VAL A 23 -1.35 2.79 1.84
CA VAL A 23 -1.85 4.06 2.39
C VAL A 23 -0.69 4.95 2.81
N ALA A 24 -0.78 6.24 2.48
CA ALA A 24 0.15 7.26 2.95
C ALA A 24 -0.30 7.77 4.33
N PHE A 25 0.25 7.17 5.38
CA PHE A 25 0.04 7.65 6.75
C PHE A 25 0.68 9.02 6.97
N THR A 26 -0.05 9.92 7.63
CA THR A 26 0.42 11.27 7.95
C THR A 26 0.98 11.41 9.36
N GLU A 27 0.71 10.43 10.22
CA GLU A 27 1.16 10.37 11.61
C GLU A 27 1.60 8.93 11.92
N GLY A 28 2.59 8.79 12.81
CA GLY A 28 3.05 7.48 13.27
C GLY A 28 3.40 6.55 12.10
N GLN A 29 4.48 6.85 11.38
CA GLN A 29 4.90 6.07 10.21
C GLN A 29 5.00 4.58 10.59
N PRO A 30 4.15 3.70 10.03
CA PRO A 30 4.21 2.30 10.41
C PRO A 30 5.49 1.66 9.88
N GLY A 31 6.07 0.77 10.67
CA GLY A 31 7.15 -0.11 10.22
C GLY A 31 6.68 -1.09 9.14
N GLY A 32 7.64 -1.79 8.53
CA GLY A 32 7.38 -2.79 7.48
C GLY A 32 7.48 -2.23 6.06
N ASP A 33 6.99 -3.04 5.12
CA ASP A 33 7.08 -2.80 3.69
C ASP A 33 6.23 -1.62 3.25
N PHE A 34 6.76 -0.93 2.26
CA PHE A 34 6.17 0.23 1.67
C PHE A 34 6.53 0.30 0.20
N VAL A 35 5.80 1.15 -0.51
CA VAL A 35 6.10 1.56 -1.87
C VAL A 35 6.23 3.08 -1.90
N VAL A 36 7.00 3.60 -2.85
CA VAL A 36 7.13 5.03 -3.08
C VAL A 36 6.48 5.36 -4.40
N TYR A 37 5.51 6.29 -4.36
CA TYR A 37 4.84 6.82 -5.54
C TYR A 37 4.86 8.33 -5.48
N ASP A 38 5.30 8.98 -6.56
CA ASP A 38 5.39 10.43 -6.66
C ASP A 38 6.12 11.08 -5.47
N GLY A 39 7.26 10.49 -5.09
CA GLY A 39 8.08 10.95 -3.96
C GLY A 39 7.49 10.72 -2.56
N ARG A 40 6.30 10.11 -2.46
CA ARG A 40 5.62 9.87 -1.18
C ARG A 40 5.58 8.39 -0.82
N ARG A 41 5.76 8.09 0.47
CA ARG A 41 5.73 6.73 1.03
C ARG A 41 4.30 6.27 1.29
N TYR A 42 3.97 5.05 0.85
CA TYR A 42 2.71 4.37 1.10
C TYR A 42 3.00 3.02 1.76
N THR A 43 2.51 2.78 2.97
CA THR A 43 2.67 1.50 3.67
C THR A 43 1.67 0.49 3.14
N VAL A 44 2.10 -0.75 2.89
CA VAL A 44 1.25 -1.85 2.43
C VAL A 44 0.22 -2.20 3.51
N CYS A 45 -1.07 -2.15 3.19
CA CYS A 45 -2.18 -2.35 4.12
C CYS A 45 -3.05 -3.56 3.73
N ASP A 46 -2.46 -4.52 3.05
CA ASP A 46 -3.19 -5.68 2.55
C ASP A 46 -3.39 -6.72 3.64
N ALA A 47 -4.63 -6.87 4.08
CA ALA A 47 -5.04 -8.02 4.86
C ALA A 47 -5.17 -9.22 3.92
N THR A 48 -4.04 -9.72 3.41
CA THR A 48 -4.08 -11.05 2.79
C THR A 48 -4.41 -12.06 3.88
N CYS A 49 -5.09 -13.14 3.51
CA CYS A 49 -5.45 -14.28 4.36
C CYS A 49 -4.27 -14.98 5.08
N GLN A 50 -3.07 -14.38 5.06
CA GLN A 50 -1.83 -14.80 5.67
C GLN A 50 -1.60 -14.20 7.08
N TYR A 51 -2.55 -13.42 7.63
CA TYR A 51 -2.51 -12.89 9.01
C TYR A 51 -1.27 -12.05 9.37
N GLY A 52 -0.61 -11.46 8.37
CA GLY A 52 0.57 -10.63 8.58
C GLY A 52 0.25 -9.26 9.20
N PRO A 53 1.22 -8.63 9.90
CA PRO A 53 1.07 -7.27 10.40
C PRO A 53 0.99 -6.24 9.25
N ILE A 54 0.66 -4.99 9.56
CA ILE A 54 0.76 -3.88 8.61
C ILE A 54 2.16 -3.81 7.99
N GLY A 55 2.24 -3.52 6.69
CA GLY A 55 3.51 -3.53 5.95
C GLY A 55 4.01 -4.93 5.62
N TYR A 56 3.17 -5.96 5.62
CA TYR A 56 3.57 -7.31 5.20
C TYR A 56 3.17 -7.58 3.75
N SER A 57 4.16 -7.69 2.86
CA SER A 57 3.93 -8.01 1.43
C SER A 57 4.01 -9.51 1.13
N GLY A 58 4.10 -10.37 2.15
CA GLY A 58 4.18 -11.81 1.96
C GLY A 58 5.40 -12.24 1.14
N LYS A 59 5.14 -12.94 0.02
CA LYS A 59 6.15 -13.39 -0.95
C LYS A 59 6.34 -12.45 -2.14
N PHE A 60 5.67 -11.29 -2.13
CA PHE A 60 5.67 -10.36 -3.26
C PHE A 60 6.84 -9.38 -3.13
N ASP A 61 7.46 -9.06 -4.27
CA ASP A 61 8.56 -8.11 -4.36
C ASP A 61 8.03 -6.74 -4.81
N ASN A 62 8.15 -5.76 -3.92
CA ASN A 62 7.68 -4.39 -4.15
C ASN A 62 8.42 -3.68 -5.30
N SER A 63 9.62 -4.13 -5.68
CA SER A 63 10.32 -3.59 -6.84
C SER A 63 9.66 -3.95 -8.17
N GLN A 64 8.86 -5.01 -8.20
CA GLN A 64 8.10 -5.46 -9.37
C GLN A 64 6.66 -4.95 -9.37
N ALA A 65 6.29 -4.14 -8.38
CA ALA A 65 4.95 -3.61 -8.24
C ALA A 65 4.64 -2.55 -9.31
N ILE A 66 3.45 -2.63 -9.88
CA ILE A 66 2.86 -1.53 -10.64
C ILE A 66 1.90 -0.79 -9.70
N LEU A 67 2.16 0.49 -9.49
CA LEU A 67 1.32 1.34 -8.65
C LEU A 67 0.25 2.00 -9.50
N ILE A 68 -1.01 1.73 -9.17
CA ILE A 68 -2.16 2.32 -9.82
C ILE A 68 -2.66 3.42 -8.89
N PRO A 69 -2.46 4.70 -9.25
CA PRO A 69 -2.99 5.80 -8.47
C PRO A 69 -4.52 5.75 -8.50
N LEU A 70 -5.13 5.89 -7.34
CA LEU A 70 -6.57 6.11 -7.29
C LEU A 70 -6.79 7.60 -7.59
N SER A 71 -7.13 7.96 -8.82
CA SER A 71 -7.55 9.34 -9.15
C SER A 71 -9.03 9.56 -8.80
N ARG A 72 -9.46 10.82 -8.78
CA ARG A 72 -10.89 11.17 -8.85
C ARG A 72 -11.41 10.96 -10.26
#